data_AF-A0A0P9UR90-F1
#
_entry.id   AF-A0A0P9UR90-F1
#
_cell.length_a   1.000
_cell.length_b   1.000
_cell.length_c   1.000
_cell.angle_alpha   90.00
_cell.angle_beta   90.00
_cell.angle_gamma   90.00
#
_symmetry.space_group_name_H-M   'P 1'
#
loop_
_entity.id
_entity.type
_entity.pdbx_description
1 polymer ?
#
loop_
_entity_poly.entity_id
_entity_poly.type
_entity_poly.pdbx_seq_one_letter_code
_entity_poly.pdbx_strand_id
1 'polypeptide(L)'
;MMMTLPTEDRTQLFKDTAIQFWKHITPIVYVALGIHCVLLVVFLGLGMKVLWGANIVSTLLYINCLYLIRRQRYRQAGHLMCLEIIGHALLATWELGWESNFSFYLFCVIPIIAFTFQLVAIRRIAYSLAILLSLVGCFAFRRHMGQESGLSQNLLDAFGIVNALVATVLSI
;
A
#
# COMPACT_ATOMS: atom_id res chain seq x y z
N MET A 1 19.06 32.12 18.37
CA MET A 1 20.17 31.34 17.77
C MET A 1 19.63 29.94 17.48
N MET A 2 19.34 29.61 16.22
CA MET A 2 18.83 28.29 15.84
C MET A 2 20.04 27.34 15.82
N MET A 3 20.14 26.42 16.79
CA MET A 3 21.22 25.42 16.77
C MET A 3 21.02 24.48 15.58
N THR A 4 21.78 24.69 14.51
CA THR A 4 21.83 23.77 13.37
C THR A 4 22.75 22.61 13.73
N LEU A 5 22.21 21.39 13.80
CA LEU A 5 23.01 20.18 14.02
C LEU A 5 24.00 19.97 12.85
N PRO A 6 25.23 19.50 13.15
CA PRO A 6 26.17 18.99 12.14
C PRO A 6 25.52 17.97 11.20
N THR A 7 26.00 17.87 9.95
CA THR A 7 25.45 17.01 8.90
C THR A 7 25.47 15.51 9.25
N GLU A 8 26.46 15.06 10.00
CA GLU A 8 26.56 13.67 10.48
C GLU A 8 25.47 13.34 11.51
N ASP A 9 25.27 14.22 12.49
CA ASP A 9 24.22 14.08 13.51
C ASP A 9 22.82 14.05 12.90
N ARG A 10 22.57 14.88 11.88
CA ARG A 10 21.30 14.86 11.13
C ARG A 10 21.08 13.54 10.40
N THR A 11 22.12 13.01 9.75
CA THR A 11 22.03 11.75 9.01
C THR A 11 21.77 10.57 9.95
N GLN A 12 22.40 10.58 11.13
CA GLN A 12 22.18 9.59 12.16
C GLN A 12 20.76 9.66 12.72
N LEU A 13 20.26 10.86 13.03
CA LEU A 13 18.88 11.07 13.48
C LEU A 13 17.84 10.50 12.49
N PHE A 14 18.02 10.71 11.19
CA PHE A 14 17.12 10.16 10.18
C PHE A 14 17.16 8.62 10.11
N LYS A 15 18.35 8.03 10.27
CA LYS A 15 18.48 6.55 10.36
C LYS A 15 17.74 6.00 11.57
N ASP A 16 17.91 6.62 12.74
CA ASP A 16 17.28 6.19 13.97
C ASP A 16 15.76 6.32 13.90
N THR A 17 15.27 7.43 13.33
CA THR A 17 13.84 7.65 13.08
C THR A 17 13.28 6.58 12.13
N ALA A 18 14.00 6.26 11.05
CA ALA A 18 13.58 5.20 10.12
C ALA A 18 13.53 3.84 10.82
N ILE A 19 14.52 3.50 11.66
CA ILE A 19 14.52 2.23 12.42
C ILE A 19 13.30 2.16 13.35
N GLN A 20 12.98 3.25 14.07
CA GLN A 20 11.80 3.31 14.94
C GLN A 20 10.50 3.13 14.14
N PHE A 21 10.37 3.82 13.01
CA PHE A 21 9.25 3.64 12.08
C PHE A 21 9.11 2.17 11.65
N TRP A 22 10.19 1.51 11.25
CA TRP A 22 10.14 0.13 10.78
C TRP A 22 9.78 -0.86 11.89
N LYS A 23 10.15 -0.60 13.14
CA LYS A 23 9.65 -1.38 14.29
C LYS A 23 8.13 -1.25 14.45
N HIS A 24 7.60 -0.04 14.26
CA HIS A 24 6.17 0.24 14.41
C HIS A 24 5.33 -0.31 13.24
N ILE A 25 5.82 -0.22 12.00
CA ILE A 25 5.07 -0.70 10.82
C ILE A 25 5.12 -2.24 10.68
N THR A 26 6.09 -2.94 11.29
CA THR A 26 6.25 -4.40 11.10
C THR A 26 4.98 -5.20 11.46
N PRO A 27 4.29 -4.97 12.59
CA PRO A 27 2.98 -5.56 12.84
C PRO A 27 1.95 -5.30 11.75
N ILE A 28 1.92 -4.08 11.19
CA ILE A 28 1.03 -3.69 10.10
C ILE A 28 1.34 -4.51 8.82
N VAL A 29 2.62 -4.82 8.56
CA VAL A 29 3.01 -5.71 7.45
C VAL A 29 2.43 -7.13 7.61
N TYR A 30 2.37 -7.66 8.83
CA TYR A 30 1.69 -8.94 9.09
C TYR A 30 0.17 -8.85 8.90
N VAL A 31 -0.45 -7.73 9.32
CA VAL A 31 -1.87 -7.50 9.09
C VAL A 31 -2.18 -7.44 7.59
N ALA A 32 -1.38 -6.72 6.81
CA ALA A 32 -1.51 -6.66 5.35
C ALA A 32 -1.37 -8.05 4.70
N LEU A 33 -0.39 -8.85 5.13
CA LEU A 33 -0.27 -10.25 4.70
C LEU A 33 -1.55 -11.06 5.02
N GLY A 34 -2.10 -10.90 6.22
CA GLY A 34 -3.35 -11.54 6.62
C GLY A 34 -4.54 -11.11 5.75
N ILE A 35 -4.66 -9.82 5.45
CA ILE A 35 -5.69 -9.28 4.56
C ILE A 35 -5.59 -9.91 3.17
N HIS A 36 -4.39 -10.02 2.59
CA HIS A 36 -4.20 -10.69 1.29
C HIS A 36 -4.60 -12.17 1.33
N CYS A 37 -4.29 -12.88 2.40
CA CYS A 37 -4.74 -14.27 2.57
C CYS A 37 -6.27 -14.38 2.64
N VAL A 38 -6.94 -13.49 3.36
CA VAL A 38 -8.41 -13.46 3.45
C VAL A 38 -9.02 -13.12 2.09
N LEU A 39 -8.55 -12.05 1.45
CA LEU A 39 -9.03 -11.61 0.14
C LEU A 39 -8.76 -12.65 -0.95
N LEU A 40 -7.65 -13.38 -0.88
CA LEU A 40 -7.39 -14.52 -1.77
C LEU A 40 -8.52 -15.55 -1.70
N VAL A 41 -8.96 -15.92 -0.50
CA VAL A 41 -10.08 -16.86 -0.32
C VAL A 41 -11.38 -16.29 -0.87
N VAL A 42 -11.69 -15.01 -0.61
CA VAL A 42 -12.94 -14.44 -1.14
C VAL A 42 -12.92 -14.34 -2.67
N PHE A 43 -11.80 -13.93 -3.28
CA PHE A 43 -11.70 -13.82 -4.74
C PHE A 43 -11.68 -15.18 -5.44
N LEU A 44 -11.17 -16.23 -4.78
CA LEU A 44 -11.36 -17.61 -5.25
C LEU A 44 -12.85 -17.98 -5.24
N GLY A 45 -13.56 -17.71 -4.14
CA GLY A 45 -15.00 -17.99 -4.02
C GLY A 45 -15.87 -17.21 -5.01
N LEU A 46 -15.46 -15.98 -5.35
CA LEU A 46 -16.12 -15.13 -6.35
C LEU A 46 -15.69 -15.42 -7.79
N GLY A 47 -14.73 -16.33 -8.02
CA GLY A 47 -14.25 -16.67 -9.36
C GLY A 47 -13.43 -15.57 -10.06
N MET A 48 -12.94 -14.57 -9.32
CA MET A 48 -12.24 -13.40 -9.86
C MET A 48 -10.76 -13.72 -10.18
N LYS A 49 -10.52 -14.26 -11.38
CA LYS A 49 -9.21 -14.79 -11.81
C LYS A 49 -8.05 -13.82 -11.64
N VAL A 50 -8.24 -12.58 -12.08
CA VAL A 50 -7.21 -11.54 -12.00
C VAL A 50 -6.86 -11.24 -10.54
N LEU A 51 -7.87 -11.10 -9.67
CA LEU A 51 -7.66 -10.68 -8.29
C LEU A 51 -7.13 -11.78 -7.39
N TRP A 52 -7.57 -13.03 -7.52
CA TRP A 52 -6.96 -14.10 -6.73
C TRP A 52 -5.52 -14.36 -7.19
N GLY A 53 -5.21 -14.24 -8.49
CA GLY A 53 -3.84 -14.30 -9.00
C GLY A 53 -2.96 -13.18 -8.44
N ALA A 54 -3.47 -11.95 -8.45
CA ALA A 54 -2.79 -10.79 -7.87
C ALA A 54 -2.56 -10.96 -6.36
N ASN A 55 -3.51 -11.54 -5.62
CA ASN A 55 -3.36 -11.77 -4.18
C ASN A 55 -2.30 -12.84 -3.84
N ILE A 56 -2.12 -13.86 -4.69
CA ILE A 56 -0.99 -14.79 -4.53
C ILE A 56 0.34 -14.04 -4.67
N VAL A 57 0.47 -13.19 -5.70
CA VAL A 57 1.67 -12.38 -5.91
C VAL A 57 1.93 -11.45 -4.73
N SER A 58 0.92 -10.70 -4.28
CA SER A 58 1.01 -9.83 -3.11
C SER A 58 1.41 -10.59 -1.85
N THR A 59 0.83 -11.76 -1.59
CA THR A 59 1.19 -12.62 -0.45
C THR A 59 2.68 -12.96 -0.45
N LEU A 60 3.23 -13.36 -1.60
CA LEU A 60 4.66 -13.66 -1.75
C LEU A 60 5.52 -12.41 -1.55
N LEU A 61 5.09 -11.25 -2.04
CA LEU A 61 5.77 -9.97 -1.85
C LEU A 61 5.81 -9.57 -0.37
N TYR A 62 4.71 -9.72 0.38
CA TYR A 62 4.69 -9.41 1.81
C TYR A 62 5.55 -10.37 2.64
N ILE A 63 5.59 -11.66 2.29
CA ILE A 63 6.56 -12.61 2.88
C ILE A 63 8.00 -12.14 2.63
N ASN A 64 8.30 -11.68 1.40
CA ASN A 64 9.61 -11.13 1.08
C ASN A 64 9.92 -9.83 1.86
N CYS A 65 8.94 -8.94 2.01
CA CYS A 65 9.06 -7.74 2.84
C CYS A 65 9.44 -8.10 4.29
N LEU A 66 8.75 -9.07 4.90
CA LEU A 66 9.08 -9.54 6.25
C LEU A 66 10.50 -10.11 6.33
N TYR A 67 10.93 -10.87 5.32
CA TYR A 67 12.31 -11.35 5.23
C TYR A 67 13.33 -10.18 5.14
N LEU A 68 13.06 -9.17 4.33
CA LEU A 68 13.93 -7.99 4.17
C LEU A 68 13.99 -7.15 5.45
N ILE A 69 12.86 -6.95 6.13
CA ILE A 69 12.76 -6.23 7.39
C ILE A 69 13.60 -6.94 8.47
N ARG A 70 13.50 -8.27 8.58
CA ARG A 70 14.34 -9.06 9.51
C ARG A 70 15.84 -8.91 9.23
N ARG A 71 16.22 -8.69 7.96
CA ARG A 71 17.60 -8.41 7.53
C ARG A 71 17.96 -6.91 7.57
N GLN A 72 17.12 -6.07 8.17
CA GLN A 72 17.27 -4.61 8.25
C GLN A 72 17.40 -3.92 6.88
N ARG A 73 16.91 -4.56 5.81
CA ARG A 73 16.93 -4.03 4.43
C ARG A 73 15.69 -3.17 4.14
N TYR A 74 15.46 -2.19 5.00
CA TYR A 74 14.26 -1.34 5.02
C TYR A 74 13.98 -0.62 3.70
N ARG A 75 15.03 -0.12 3.03
CA ARG A 75 14.86 0.58 1.75
C ARG A 75 14.30 -0.32 0.65
N GLN A 76 14.70 -1.61 0.64
CA GLN A 76 14.21 -2.60 -0.31
C GLN A 76 12.77 -3.01 0.03
N ALA A 77 12.49 -3.27 1.31
CA ALA A 77 11.13 -3.54 1.78
C ALA A 77 10.17 -2.40 1.42
N GLY A 78 10.56 -1.14 1.64
CA GLY A 78 9.76 0.02 1.27
C GLY A 78 9.51 0.13 -0.23
N HIS A 79 10.46 -0.25 -1.10
CA HIS A 79 10.23 -0.29 -2.55
C HIS A 79 9.17 -1.32 -2.93
N LEU A 80 9.31 -2.54 -2.40
CA LEU A 80 8.35 -3.60 -2.67
C LEU A 80 6.95 -3.22 -2.18
N MET A 81 6.83 -2.70 -0.95
CA MET A 81 5.55 -2.24 -0.40
C MET A 81 4.93 -1.11 -1.24
N CYS A 82 5.70 -0.09 -1.63
CA CYS A 82 5.15 1.01 -2.43
C CYS A 82 4.64 0.52 -3.79
N LEU A 83 5.41 -0.34 -4.47
CA LEU A 83 5.02 -0.86 -5.78
C LEU A 83 3.80 -1.78 -5.69
N GLU A 84 3.79 -2.67 -4.69
CA GLU A 84 2.71 -3.60 -4.45
C GLU A 84 1.42 -2.85 -4.11
N ILE A 85 1.44 -1.95 -3.12
CA ILE A 85 0.23 -1.24 -2.68
C ILE A 85 -0.35 -0.40 -3.82
N ILE A 86 0.48 0.33 -4.56
CA ILE A 86 0.02 1.15 -5.69
C ILE A 86 -0.56 0.25 -6.79
N GLY A 87 0.19 -0.76 -7.22
CA GLY A 87 -0.23 -1.64 -8.31
C GLY A 87 -1.49 -2.43 -7.96
N HIS A 88 -1.56 -2.96 -6.74
CA HIS A 88 -2.70 -3.76 -6.28
C HIS A 88 -3.94 -2.89 -6.09
N ALA A 89 -3.81 -1.68 -5.52
CA ALA A 89 -4.92 -0.75 -5.40
C ALA A 89 -5.49 -0.35 -6.76
N LEU A 90 -4.62 -0.06 -7.75
CA LEU A 90 -5.03 0.25 -9.12
C LEU A 90 -5.77 -0.94 -9.76
N LEU A 91 -5.19 -2.13 -9.68
CA LEU A 91 -5.76 -3.35 -10.28
C LEU A 91 -7.10 -3.70 -9.64
N ALA A 92 -7.19 -3.70 -8.31
CA ALA A 92 -8.42 -4.00 -7.60
C ALA A 92 -9.52 -2.97 -7.87
N THR A 93 -9.17 -1.68 -7.92
CA THR A 93 -10.13 -0.62 -8.29
C THR A 93 -10.60 -0.80 -9.73
N TRP A 94 -9.70 -1.20 -10.64
CA TRP A 94 -10.06 -1.45 -12.04
C TRP A 94 -11.06 -2.61 -12.17
N GLU A 95 -10.77 -3.74 -11.51
CA GLU A 95 -11.56 -4.97 -11.60
C GLU A 95 -12.90 -4.88 -10.85
N LEU A 96 -12.95 -4.25 -9.67
CA LEU A 96 -14.15 -4.19 -8.82
C LEU A 96 -14.94 -2.90 -8.99
N GLY A 97 -14.32 -1.86 -9.55
CA GLY A 97 -14.94 -0.54 -9.67
C GLY A 97 -14.56 0.40 -8.53
N TRP A 98 -14.80 1.69 -8.79
CA TRP A 98 -14.48 2.78 -7.86
C TRP A 98 -15.16 2.64 -6.49
N GLU A 99 -16.41 2.17 -6.45
CA GLU A 99 -17.21 2.01 -5.22
C GLU A 99 -16.60 1.02 -4.22
N SER A 100 -15.71 0.13 -4.68
CA SER A 100 -14.99 -0.80 -3.81
C SER A 100 -13.96 -0.13 -2.89
N ASN A 101 -13.61 1.14 -3.14
CA ASN A 101 -12.66 1.95 -2.34
C ASN A 101 -11.26 1.35 -2.15
N PHE A 102 -10.81 0.42 -3.00
CA PHE A 102 -9.42 -0.07 -2.96
C PHE A 102 -8.38 1.04 -3.20
N SER A 103 -8.76 2.14 -3.86
CA SER A 103 -7.90 3.31 -4.06
C SER A 103 -7.47 3.99 -2.75
N PHE A 104 -8.17 3.79 -1.63
CA PHE A 104 -7.82 4.41 -0.34
C PHE A 104 -6.52 3.84 0.26
N TYR A 105 -6.14 2.61 -0.08
CA TYR A 105 -4.86 2.04 0.36
C TYR A 105 -3.65 2.80 -0.18
N LEU A 106 -3.80 3.63 -1.23
CA LEU A 106 -2.73 4.52 -1.70
C LEU A 106 -2.24 5.47 -0.60
N PHE A 107 -3.08 5.84 0.37
CA PHE A 107 -2.67 6.69 1.49
C PHE A 107 -1.73 5.97 2.47
N CYS A 108 -1.81 4.65 2.60
CA CYS A 108 -0.90 3.86 3.43
C CYS A 108 0.57 3.95 2.94
N VAL A 109 0.78 4.36 1.68
CA VAL A 109 2.12 4.55 1.10
C VAL A 109 2.81 5.82 1.62
N ILE A 110 2.04 6.84 2.03
CA ILE A 110 2.57 8.14 2.47
C ILE A 110 3.57 8.01 3.63
N PRO A 111 3.25 7.36 4.76
CA PRO A 111 4.22 7.20 5.84
C PRO A 111 5.45 6.38 5.39
N ILE A 112 5.27 5.36 4.54
CA ILE A 112 6.38 4.54 4.03
C ILE A 112 7.38 5.41 3.28
N ILE A 113 6.92 6.27 2.37
CA ILE A 113 7.81 7.15 1.59
C ILE A 113 8.43 8.25 2.47
N ALA A 114 7.66 8.76 3.44
CA ALA A 114 8.08 9.82 4.34
C ALA A 114 9.19 9.38 5.29
N PHE A 115 9.20 8.12 5.72
CA PHE A 115 10.20 7.59 6.65
C PHE A 115 11.30 6.76 5.98
N THR A 116 11.02 6.09 4.86
CA THR A 116 12.03 5.23 4.19
C THR A 116 12.93 5.99 3.23
N PHE A 117 12.42 7.04 2.57
CA PHE A 117 13.15 7.78 1.53
C PHE A 117 13.45 9.23 1.93
N GLN A 118 13.57 9.50 3.23
CA GLN A 118 13.85 10.83 3.80
C GLN A 118 15.02 11.55 3.13
N LEU A 119 16.12 10.81 2.93
CA LEU A 119 17.37 11.32 2.35
C LEU A 119 17.42 11.25 0.81
N VAL A 120 16.39 10.66 0.16
CA VAL A 120 16.40 10.39 -1.28
C VAL A 120 15.19 11.05 -1.93
N ALA A 121 15.26 12.38 -2.05
CA ALA A 121 14.15 13.23 -2.48
C ALA A 121 13.53 12.79 -3.82
N ILE A 122 14.35 12.36 -4.79
CA ILE A 122 13.86 11.92 -6.10
C ILE A 122 12.91 10.72 -6.00
N ARG A 123 13.17 9.78 -5.08
CA ARG A 123 12.30 8.61 -4.88
C ARG A 123 11.02 9.00 -4.16
N ARG A 124 11.13 9.90 -3.17
CA ARG A 124 9.94 10.43 -2.48
C ARG A 124 9.02 11.14 -3.48
N ILE A 125 9.55 12.03 -4.31
CA ILE A 125 8.80 12.74 -5.34
C ILE A 125 8.18 11.75 -6.34
N ALA A 126 8.96 10.77 -6.83
CA ALA A 126 8.46 9.78 -7.78
C ALA A 126 7.26 9.01 -7.23
N TYR A 127 7.33 8.50 -5.99
CA TYR A 127 6.20 7.78 -5.39
C TYR A 127 5.04 8.70 -5.04
N SER A 128 5.28 9.94 -4.58
CA SER A 128 4.21 10.92 -4.38
C SER A 128 3.46 11.23 -5.68
N LEU A 129 4.18 11.40 -6.79
CA LEU A 129 3.58 11.57 -8.10
C LEU A 129 2.83 10.31 -8.55
N ALA A 130 3.39 9.12 -8.31
CA ALA A 130 2.71 7.87 -8.63
C ALA A 130 1.37 7.75 -7.86
N ILE A 131 1.34 8.09 -6.58
CA ILE A 131 0.09 8.12 -5.78
C ILE A 131 -0.89 9.14 -6.37
N LEU A 132 -0.45 10.37 -6.63
CA LEU A 132 -1.29 11.44 -7.18
C LEU A 132 -1.92 11.02 -8.52
N LEU A 133 -1.09 10.56 -9.45
CA LEU A 133 -1.53 10.13 -10.78
C LEU A 133 -2.44 8.91 -10.70
N SER A 134 -2.18 7.99 -9.77
CA SER A 134 -3.04 6.83 -9.52
C SER A 134 -4.41 7.25 -9.02
N LEU A 135 -4.48 8.16 -8.04
CA LEU A 135 -5.75 8.69 -7.52
C LEU A 135 -6.54 9.44 -8.59
N VAL A 136 -5.88 10.34 -9.33
CA VAL A 136 -6.51 11.10 -10.42
C VAL A 136 -6.96 10.16 -11.53
N GLY A 137 -6.16 9.15 -11.88
CA GLY A 137 -6.51 8.11 -12.84
C GLY A 137 -7.74 7.30 -12.40
N CYS A 138 -7.73 6.78 -11.17
CA CYS A 138 -8.88 6.08 -10.61
C CYS A 138 -10.15 6.94 -10.67
N PHE A 139 -10.06 8.22 -10.29
CA PHE A 139 -11.20 9.13 -10.36
C PHE A 139 -11.64 9.40 -11.79
N ALA A 140 -10.72 9.71 -12.71
CA ALA A 140 -11.04 10.05 -14.10
C ALA A 140 -11.70 8.88 -14.84
N PHE A 141 -11.20 7.66 -14.61
CA PHE A 141 -11.68 6.45 -15.29
C PHE A 141 -12.77 5.70 -14.51
N ARG A 142 -13.22 6.21 -13.35
CA ARG A 142 -14.17 5.52 -12.44
C ARG A 142 -15.40 4.90 -13.11
N ARG A 143 -15.95 5.55 -14.15
CA ARG A 143 -17.15 5.08 -14.89
C ARG A 143 -16.90 3.85 -15.77
N HIS A 144 -15.64 3.54 -16.06
CA HIS A 144 -15.22 2.41 -16.89
C HIS A 144 -14.70 1.23 -16.06
N MET A 145 -14.55 1.41 -14.74
CA MET A 145 -14.04 0.38 -13.84
C MET A 145 -15.17 -0.51 -13.33
N GLY A 146 -14.88 -1.77 -13.04
CA GLY A 146 -15.84 -2.71 -12.44
C GLY A 146 -16.93 -3.24 -13.37
N GLN A 147 -16.91 -2.87 -14.66
CA GLN A 147 -17.95 -3.27 -15.64
C GLN A 147 -18.03 -4.79 -15.82
N GLU A 148 -16.90 -5.50 -15.67
CA GLU A 148 -16.83 -6.95 -15.82
C GLU A 148 -16.89 -7.70 -14.47
N SER A 149 -17.06 -6.99 -13.36
CA SER A 149 -17.03 -7.63 -12.03
C SER A 149 -18.15 -8.65 -11.82
N GLY A 150 -19.32 -8.43 -12.44
CA GLY A 150 -20.50 -9.28 -12.28
C GLY A 150 -21.05 -9.34 -10.86
N LEU A 151 -20.57 -8.48 -9.95
CA LEU A 151 -20.95 -8.47 -8.54
C LEU A 151 -22.21 -7.63 -8.31
N SER A 152 -23.04 -8.03 -7.35
CA SER A 152 -24.19 -7.23 -6.92
C SER A 152 -23.75 -5.94 -6.23
N GLN A 153 -24.54 -4.87 -6.33
CA GLN A 153 -24.26 -3.59 -5.68
C GLN A 153 -24.04 -3.74 -4.16
N ASN A 154 -24.86 -4.53 -3.47
CA ASN A 154 -24.71 -4.75 -2.03
C ASN A 154 -23.33 -5.32 -1.64
N LEU A 155 -22.75 -6.17 -2.50
CA LEU A 155 -21.43 -6.74 -2.25
C LEU A 155 -20.32 -5.70 -2.52
N LEU A 156 -20.48 -4.88 -3.56
CA LEU A 156 -19.58 -3.76 -3.83
C LEU A 156 -19.60 -2.74 -2.69
N ASP A 157 -20.77 -2.41 -2.17
CA ASP A 157 -20.93 -1.52 -1.02
C ASP A 157 -20.26 -2.12 0.23
N ALA A 158 -20.40 -3.43 0.45
CA ALA A 158 -19.72 -4.12 1.54
C ALA A 158 -18.18 -4.05 1.40
N PHE A 159 -17.63 -4.29 0.20
CA PHE A 159 -16.22 -4.06 -0.07
C PHE A 159 -15.83 -2.60 0.19
N GLY A 160 -16.62 -1.66 -0.31
CA GLY A 160 -16.40 -0.22 -0.16
C GLY A 160 -16.29 0.22 1.30
N ILE A 161 -17.21 -0.23 2.15
CA ILE A 161 -17.24 0.07 3.59
C ILE A 161 -16.04 -0.57 4.30
N VAL A 162 -15.81 -1.87 4.07
CA VAL A 162 -14.71 -2.60 4.72
C VAL A 162 -13.37 -1.98 4.34
N ASN A 163 -13.14 -1.70 3.06
CA ASN A 163 -11.88 -1.11 2.59
C ASN A 163 -11.67 0.30 3.13
N ALA A 164 -12.72 1.13 3.18
CA ALA A 164 -12.61 2.47 3.74
C ALA A 164 -12.22 2.43 5.23
N LEU A 165 -12.85 1.54 6.02
CA LEU A 165 -12.53 1.36 7.43
C LEU A 165 -11.10 0.85 7.62
N VAL A 166 -10.73 -0.23 6.92
CA VAL A 166 -9.40 -0.85 7.04
C VAL A 166 -8.31 0.11 6.60
N ALA A 167 -8.44 0.77 5.45
CA ALA A 167 -7.43 1.72 4.97
C ALA A 167 -7.25 2.91 5.92
N THR A 168 -8.34 3.39 6.53
CA THR A 168 -8.27 4.47 7.52
C THR A 168 -7.54 4.02 8.79
N VAL A 169 -7.90 2.85 9.33
CA VAL A 169 -7.24 2.29 10.53
C VAL A 169 -5.76 2.02 10.30
N LEU A 170 -5.37 1.55 9.10
CA LEU A 170 -3.96 1.28 8.79
C LEU A 170 -3.15 2.56 8.54
N SER A 171 -3.80 3.71 8.37
CA SER A 171 -3.15 4.99 8.04
C SER A 171 -2.99 5.94 9.24
N ILE A 172 -3.53 5.57 10.42
CA ILE A 172 -3.45 6.34 11.68
C ILE A 172 -2.52 5.62 12.65
#